data_AF-A0A1H9RK90-F1
#
_entry.id   AF-A0A1H9RK90-F1
#
_cell.length_a   1.000
_cell.length_b   1.000
_cell.length_c   1.000
_cell.angle_alpha   90.00
_cell.angle_beta   90.00
_cell.angle_gamma   90.00
#
_symmetry.space_group_name_H-M   'P 1'
#
loop_
_entity.id
_entity.type
_entity.pdbx_description
1 polymer ?
#
loop_
_entity_poly.entity_id
_entity_poly.type
_entity_poly.pdbx_seq_one_letter_code
_entity_poly.pdbx_strand_id
1 'polypeptide(L)'
;MKRTTLQHDASATDAISYAGYRFPPEVIGYAVWLYYRFPLSLRMVEELLAARGIELTYETVRRWSVRFGLGIARRIRSTALARGDKWHLDEVVVSLSGRKHWLWRAVDQHGAVLDVLVQSRRDRQAARRLMRKLLRKHGRAPRVLITDKLGSYAAANREMGLNVEHRQHKGLNNSPFKVFA
;
A
#
# COMPACT_ATOMS: atom_id res chain seq x y z
N MET A 1 31.35 35.85 -7.53
CA MET A 1 31.33 35.53 -6.09
C MET A 1 29.93 35.76 -5.54
N LYS A 2 29.12 34.69 -5.44
CA LYS A 2 27.88 34.62 -4.65
C LYS A 2 27.75 33.18 -4.15
N ARG A 3 28.03 32.94 -2.87
CA ARG A 3 27.75 31.67 -2.18
C ARG A 3 26.26 31.67 -1.86
N THR A 4 25.48 30.89 -2.59
CA THR A 4 24.07 30.64 -2.26
C THR A 4 24.01 29.38 -1.42
N THR A 5 23.91 29.57 -0.11
CA THR A 5 23.65 28.54 0.89
C THR A 5 22.24 28.00 0.67
N LEU A 6 22.11 26.83 0.03
CA LEU A 6 20.85 26.10 0.01
C LEU A 6 20.69 25.43 1.38
N GLN A 7 19.95 26.12 2.26
CA GLN A 7 19.26 25.49 3.36
C GLN A 7 18.34 24.43 2.77
N HIS A 8 18.69 23.15 2.97
CA HIS A 8 17.78 22.06 2.71
C HIS A 8 16.85 21.95 3.93
N ASP A 9 15.63 22.43 3.75
CA ASP A 9 14.55 22.35 4.72
C ASP A 9 14.32 20.92 5.16
N ALA A 10 14.70 20.64 6.41
CA ALA A 10 14.36 19.43 7.13
C ALA A 10 12.88 19.47 7.54
N SER A 11 11.96 19.32 6.59
CA SER A 11 10.53 19.30 6.87
C SER A 11 10.07 17.89 7.27
N ALA A 12 9.96 17.66 8.59
CA ALA A 12 9.04 16.73 9.25
C ALA A 12 9.03 15.26 8.76
N THR A 13 10.16 14.57 8.91
CA THR A 13 10.17 13.11 9.03
C THR A 13 10.17 12.77 10.52
N ASP A 14 9.20 12.00 11.02
CA ASP A 14 9.42 11.21 12.24
C ASP A 14 10.71 10.42 12.00
N ALA A 15 11.80 10.84 12.65
CA ALA A 15 13.08 10.18 12.54
C ALA A 15 12.90 8.79 13.16
N ILE A 16 12.87 7.75 12.33
CA ILE A 16 12.75 6.38 12.80
C ILE A 16 13.95 6.11 13.72
N SER A 17 13.70 5.96 15.02
CA SER A 17 14.76 5.73 16.00
C SER A 17 15.11 4.25 16.07
N TYR A 18 16.36 3.94 15.73
CA TYR A 18 16.94 2.60 15.78
C TYR A 18 17.73 2.34 17.07
N ALA A 19 17.56 3.18 18.09
CA ALA A 19 18.26 3.03 19.36
C ALA A 19 17.97 1.67 20.02
N GLY A 20 19.04 1.04 20.54
CA GLY A 20 18.97 -0.23 21.26
C GLY A 20 19.01 -1.49 20.38
N TYR A 21 19.29 -1.37 19.08
CA TYR A 21 19.48 -2.53 18.20
C TYR A 21 20.94 -2.87 17.96
N ARG A 22 21.25 -4.17 17.93
CA ARG A 22 22.58 -4.70 17.60
C ARG A 22 22.99 -4.41 16.14
N PHE A 23 22.03 -4.40 15.23
CA PHE A 23 22.30 -4.23 13.80
C PHE A 23 22.34 -2.73 13.43
N PRO A 24 23.20 -2.34 12.48
CA PRO A 24 23.23 -0.97 11.97
C PRO A 24 21.85 -0.54 11.41
N PRO A 25 21.45 0.73 11.58
CA PRO A 25 20.21 1.27 11.04
C PRO A 25 19.99 0.98 9.56
N GLU A 26 21.06 0.95 8.77
CA GLU A 26 21.05 0.71 7.33
C GLU A 26 20.61 -0.73 7.01
N VAL A 27 21.09 -1.70 7.78
CA VAL A 27 20.73 -3.12 7.63
C VAL A 27 19.26 -3.33 8.00
N ILE A 28 18.83 -2.75 9.13
CA ILE A 28 17.43 -2.82 9.58
C ILE A 28 16.51 -2.17 8.56
N GLY A 29 16.86 -0.96 8.14
CA GLY A 29 16.11 -0.18 7.15
C GLY A 29 16.00 -0.92 5.82
N TYR A 30 17.10 -1.49 5.34
CA TYR A 30 17.14 -2.23 4.08
C TYR A 30 16.33 -3.52 4.13
N ALA A 31 16.42 -4.31 5.22
CA ALA A 31 15.64 -5.54 5.40
C ALA A 31 14.14 -5.26 5.37
N VAL A 32 13.69 -4.26 6.14
CA VAL A 32 12.28 -3.89 6.19
C VAL A 32 11.84 -3.24 4.87
N TRP A 33 12.71 -2.45 4.22
CA TRP A 33 12.41 -1.88 2.91
C TRP A 33 12.23 -2.96 1.85
N LEU A 34 13.10 -3.98 1.79
CA LEU A 34 12.95 -5.12 0.87
C LEU A 34 11.60 -5.82 1.08
N TYR A 35 11.25 -6.09 2.33
CA TYR A 35 9.98 -6.75 2.68
C TYR A 35 8.75 -5.94 2.24
N TYR A 36 8.76 -4.60 2.41
CA TYR A 36 7.62 -3.75 2.04
C TYR A 36 7.59 -3.33 0.57
N ARG A 37 8.75 -3.32 -0.10
CA ARG A 37 8.88 -2.82 -1.49
C ARG A 37 8.67 -3.90 -2.54
N PHE A 38 8.98 -5.16 -2.22
CA PHE A 38 8.94 -6.29 -3.13
C PHE A 38 8.07 -7.42 -2.57
N PRO A 39 7.52 -8.31 -3.43
CA PRO A 39 6.72 -9.45 -3.00
C PRO A 39 7.61 -10.58 -2.42
N LEU A 40 8.46 -10.24 -1.45
CA LEU A 40 9.38 -11.17 -0.79
C LEU A 40 8.74 -11.73 0.48
N SER A 41 8.91 -13.02 0.71
CA SER A 41 8.63 -13.60 2.03
C SER A 41 9.71 -13.19 3.03
N LEU A 42 9.41 -13.26 4.34
CA LEU A 42 10.40 -12.98 5.38
C LEU A 42 11.63 -13.91 5.27
N ARG A 43 11.43 -15.15 4.82
CA ARG A 43 12.48 -16.13 4.56
C ARG A 43 13.36 -15.73 3.38
N MET A 44 12.77 -15.23 2.29
CA MET A 44 13.54 -14.71 1.17
C MET A 44 14.37 -13.49 1.55
N VAL A 45 13.85 -12.62 2.43
CA VAL A 45 14.64 -11.48 2.94
C VAL A 45 15.82 -11.96 3.79
N GLU A 46 15.61 -12.95 4.67
CA GLU A 46 16.67 -13.62 5.42
C GLU A 46 17.75 -14.19 4.47
N GLU A 47 17.36 -14.97 3.45
CA GLU A 47 18.28 -15.54 2.46
C GLU A 47 19.06 -14.49 1.66
N LEU A 48 18.38 -13.41 1.22
CA LEU A 48 19.01 -12.31 0.48
C LEU A 48 20.02 -11.50 1.30
N LEU A 49 19.87 -11.49 2.62
CA LEU A 49 20.80 -10.83 3.54
C LEU A 49 21.92 -11.79 3.94
N ALA A 50 21.64 -13.07 4.13
CA ALA A 50 22.64 -14.11 4.33
C ALA A 50 23.62 -14.20 3.15
N ALA A 51 23.12 -14.10 1.91
CA ALA A 51 23.96 -14.03 0.70
C ALA A 51 24.91 -12.82 0.67
N ARG A 52 24.66 -11.79 1.50
CA ARG A 52 25.53 -10.61 1.68
C ARG A 52 26.40 -10.70 2.94
N GLY A 53 26.45 -11.86 3.60
CA GLY A 53 27.18 -12.07 4.85
C GLY A 53 26.49 -11.50 6.09
N ILE A 54 25.21 -11.15 6.00
CA ILE A 54 24.42 -10.62 7.12
C ILE A 54 23.53 -11.74 7.65
N GLU A 55 23.98 -12.40 8.72
CA GLU A 55 23.21 -13.45 9.38
C GLU A 55 22.13 -12.87 10.30
N LEU A 56 20.87 -13.14 9.98
CA LEU A 56 19.72 -12.81 10.79
C LEU A 56 18.61 -13.81 10.54
N THR A 57 17.67 -13.93 11.47
CA THR A 57 16.51 -14.81 11.32
C THR A 57 15.32 -14.08 10.72
N TYR A 58 14.44 -14.80 10.02
CA TYR A 58 13.17 -14.22 9.56
C TYR A 58 12.32 -13.60 10.69
N GLU A 59 12.38 -14.14 11.92
CA GLU A 59 11.72 -13.53 13.10
C GLU A 59 12.30 -12.17 13.47
N THR A 60 13.58 -11.94 13.17
CA THR A 60 14.21 -10.63 13.33
C THR A 60 13.64 -9.64 12.33
N VAL A 61 13.53 -10.03 11.05
CA VAL A 61 12.85 -9.24 10.02
C VAL A 61 11.38 -8.97 10.40
N ARG A 62 10.68 -9.96 10.95
CA ARG A 62 9.29 -9.84 11.41
C ARG A 62 9.16 -8.78 12.51
N ARG A 63 9.98 -8.86 13.56
CA ARG A 63 9.98 -7.89 14.67
C ARG A 63 10.31 -6.47 14.19
N TRP A 64 11.29 -6.33 13.31
CA TRP A 64 11.62 -5.03 12.70
C TRP A 64 10.48 -4.51 11.83
N SER A 65 9.80 -5.39 11.09
CA SER A 65 8.65 -5.01 10.25
C SER A 65 7.48 -4.49 11.08
N VAL A 66 7.25 -5.06 12.27
CA VAL A 66 6.23 -4.55 13.21
C VAL A 66 6.62 -3.18 13.76
N ARG A 67 7.88 -2.97 14.15
CA ARG A 67 8.32 -1.71 14.77
C ARG A 67 8.54 -0.57 13.77
N PHE A 68 9.20 -0.86 12.66
CA PHE A 68 9.69 0.15 11.69
C PHE A 68 8.89 0.18 10.40
N GLY A 69 8.09 -0.86 10.13
CA GLY A 69 7.37 -1.01 8.88
C GLY A 69 6.44 0.14 8.56
N LEU A 70 5.74 0.70 9.55
CA LEU A 70 4.85 1.83 9.33
C LEU A 70 5.59 3.07 8.80
N GLY A 71 6.73 3.41 9.41
CA GLY A 71 7.56 4.55 9.01
C GLY A 71 8.17 4.36 7.63
N ILE A 72 8.72 3.17 7.37
CA ILE A 72 9.32 2.82 6.08
C ILE A 72 8.26 2.77 4.98
N ALA A 73 7.09 2.18 5.23
CA ALA A 73 6.00 2.13 4.28
C ALA A 73 5.45 3.53 3.97
N ARG A 74 5.44 4.47 4.94
CA ARG A 74 5.11 5.88 4.67
C ARG A 74 6.12 6.51 3.73
N ARG A 75 7.42 6.32 3.97
CA ARG A 75 8.49 6.82 3.09
C ARG A 75 8.40 6.27 1.67
N ILE A 76 8.21 4.95 1.53
CA ILE A 76 8.00 4.29 0.22
C ILE A 76 6.80 4.94 -0.52
N ARG A 77 5.70 5.20 0.21
CA ARG A 77 4.50 5.83 -0.38
C ARG A 77 4.69 7.30 -0.72
N SER A 78 5.50 8.06 0.02
CA SER A 78 5.78 9.47 -0.29
C SER A 78 6.73 9.63 -1.47
N THR A 79 7.63 8.67 -1.70
CA THR A 79 8.55 8.67 -2.86
C THR A 79 7.94 8.05 -4.11
N ALA A 80 6.78 7.40 -4.00
CA ALA A 80 6.06 6.88 -5.17
C ALA A 80 5.61 8.03 -6.07
N LEU A 81 5.69 7.83 -7.39
CA LEU A 81 5.28 8.81 -8.41
C LEU A 81 3.89 9.39 -8.11
N ALA A 82 3.69 10.65 -8.50
CA ALA A 82 2.45 11.38 -8.29
C ALA A 82 1.23 10.52 -8.67
N ARG A 83 0.26 10.44 -7.75
CA ARG A 83 -0.89 9.55 -7.87
C ARG A 83 -1.67 9.85 -9.15
N GLY A 84 -1.86 8.80 -9.96
CA GLY A 84 -2.57 8.87 -11.23
C GLY A 84 -4.02 9.35 -11.08
N ASP A 85 -4.56 9.89 -12.16
CA ASP A 85 -5.94 10.35 -12.26
C ASP A 85 -6.92 9.22 -12.62
N LYS A 86 -6.43 8.02 -12.93
CA LYS A 86 -7.23 6.80 -13.15
C LYS A 86 -7.12 5.88 -11.95
N TRP A 87 -8.27 5.47 -11.41
CA TRP A 87 -8.36 4.60 -10.23
C TRP A 87 -8.94 3.23 -10.61
N HIS A 88 -8.29 2.18 -10.17
CA HIS A 88 -8.72 0.79 -10.28
C HIS A 88 -9.18 0.31 -8.91
N LEU A 89 -10.45 -0.11 -8.80
CA LEU A 89 -11.03 -0.67 -7.59
C LEU A 89 -11.27 -2.16 -7.81
N ASP A 90 -10.79 -2.96 -6.87
CA ASP A 90 -10.79 -4.41 -6.94
C ASP A 90 -11.15 -5.03 -5.58
N GLU A 91 -11.65 -6.25 -5.60
CA GLU A 91 -11.88 -7.03 -4.39
C GLU A 91 -11.30 -8.43 -4.47
N VAL A 92 -10.60 -8.81 -3.40
CA VAL A 92 -9.97 -10.13 -3.29
C VAL A 92 -10.42 -10.78 -1.99
N VAL A 93 -10.69 -12.08 -2.03
CA VAL A 93 -10.97 -12.86 -0.82
C VAL A 93 -9.66 -13.14 -0.08
N VAL A 94 -9.62 -12.83 1.21
CA VAL A 94 -8.48 -13.09 2.09
C VAL A 94 -8.93 -13.93 3.27
N SER A 95 -8.09 -14.86 3.73
CA SER A 95 -8.35 -15.64 4.94
C SER A 95 -7.56 -15.05 6.11
N LEU A 96 -8.26 -14.54 7.11
CA LEU A 96 -7.66 -14.02 8.35
C LEU A 96 -8.12 -14.91 9.50
N SER A 97 -7.17 -15.51 10.22
CA SER A 97 -7.45 -16.43 11.35
C SER A 97 -8.46 -17.53 11.02
N GLY A 98 -8.35 -18.12 9.82
CA GLY A 98 -9.25 -19.19 9.34
C GLY A 98 -10.62 -18.73 8.85
N ARG A 99 -10.94 -17.43 8.95
CA ARG A 99 -12.21 -16.86 8.47
C ARG A 99 -12.00 -16.12 7.15
N LYS A 100 -12.97 -16.24 6.23
CA LYS A 100 -12.96 -15.53 4.94
C LYS A 100 -13.39 -14.08 5.14
N HIS A 101 -12.62 -13.16 4.58
CA HIS A 101 -12.90 -11.74 4.51
C HIS A 101 -12.75 -11.23 3.07
N TRP A 102 -13.30 -10.06 2.81
CA TRP A 102 -13.20 -9.35 1.54
C TRP A 102 -12.29 -8.16 1.71
N LEU A 103 -11.18 -8.17 0.98
CA LEU A 103 -10.26 -7.05 0.85
C LEU A 103 -10.69 -6.19 -0.34
N TRP A 104 -11.17 -5.00 -0.05
CA TRP A 104 -11.48 -3.97 -1.03
C TRP A 104 -10.25 -3.08 -1.20
N ARG A 105 -9.69 -3.00 -2.40
CA ARG A 105 -8.46 -2.26 -2.69
C ARG A 105 -8.69 -1.26 -3.81
N ALA A 106 -8.18 -0.05 -3.62
CA ALA A 106 -8.07 0.94 -4.67
C ALA A 106 -6.60 1.21 -4.98
N VAL A 107 -6.23 1.10 -6.25
CA VAL A 107 -4.90 1.44 -6.77
C VAL A 107 -5.03 2.44 -7.92
N ASP A 108 -4.01 3.22 -8.20
CA ASP A 108 -3.97 4.02 -9.42
C ASP A 108 -3.38 3.25 -10.62
N GLN A 109 -3.35 3.90 -11.78
CA GLN A 109 -2.76 3.35 -13.02
C GLN A 109 -1.26 2.97 -12.91
N HIS A 110 -0.54 3.49 -11.91
CA HIS A 110 0.86 3.17 -11.68
C HIS A 110 1.02 2.07 -10.62
N GLY A 111 -0.08 1.47 -10.16
CA GLY A 111 -0.11 0.44 -9.13
C GLY A 111 0.06 0.98 -7.70
N ALA A 112 0.03 2.29 -7.50
CA ALA A 112 0.13 2.87 -6.17
C ALA A 112 -1.18 2.67 -5.40
N VAL A 113 -1.10 2.10 -4.20
CA VAL A 113 -2.27 1.86 -3.36
C VAL A 113 -2.82 3.19 -2.81
N LEU A 114 -4.05 3.51 -3.20
CA LEU A 114 -4.77 4.70 -2.77
C LEU A 114 -5.43 4.48 -1.41
N ASP A 115 -6.15 3.37 -1.26
CA ASP A 115 -6.75 2.94 0.01
C ASP A 115 -7.12 1.45 0.00
N VAL A 116 -7.32 0.90 1.19
CA VAL A 116 -7.64 -0.51 1.44
C VAL A 116 -8.67 -0.61 2.57
N LEU A 117 -9.64 -1.51 2.42
CA LEU A 117 -10.67 -1.78 3.42
C LEU A 117 -10.91 -3.30 3.50
N VAL A 118 -10.77 -3.87 4.70
CA VAL A 118 -11.14 -5.28 4.96
C VAL A 118 -12.54 -5.32 5.58
N GLN A 119 -13.41 -6.18 5.06
CA GLN A 119 -14.75 -6.40 5.58
C GLN A 119 -15.11 -7.88 5.59
N SER A 120 -15.92 -8.33 6.55
CA SER A 120 -16.39 -9.72 6.57
C SER A 120 -17.42 -10.02 5.48
N ARG A 121 -18.10 -9.00 4.95
CA ARG A 121 -19.15 -9.14 3.93
C ARG A 121 -18.77 -8.45 2.63
N ARG A 122 -19.19 -9.04 1.51
CA ARG A 122 -19.12 -8.42 0.17
C ARG A 122 -20.38 -7.62 -0.08
N ASP A 123 -20.42 -6.36 0.33
CA ASP A 123 -21.61 -5.53 0.18
C ASP A 123 -21.34 -4.14 -0.43
N ARG A 124 -22.43 -3.52 -0.89
CA ARG A 124 -22.44 -2.15 -1.43
C ARG A 124 -21.96 -1.12 -0.41
N GLN A 125 -22.22 -1.34 0.88
CA GLN A 125 -21.84 -0.40 1.93
C GLN A 125 -20.31 -0.31 2.07
N ALA A 126 -19.61 -1.43 1.96
CA ALA A 126 -18.16 -1.50 1.93
C ALA A 126 -17.58 -0.74 0.73
N ALA A 127 -18.12 -0.96 -0.47
CA ALA A 127 -17.74 -0.23 -1.67
C ALA A 127 -17.95 1.30 -1.51
N ARG A 128 -19.13 1.72 -1.02
CA ARG A 128 -19.44 3.14 -0.74
C ARG A 128 -18.52 3.74 0.31
N ARG A 129 -18.17 3.00 1.37
CA ARG A 129 -17.20 3.44 2.38
C ARG A 129 -15.82 3.68 1.79
N LEU A 130 -15.31 2.74 0.99
CA LEU A 130 -14.02 2.88 0.31
C LEU A 130 -14.00 4.09 -0.62
N MET A 131 -15.01 4.22 -1.49
CA MET A 131 -15.12 5.33 -2.44
C MET A 131 -15.21 6.70 -1.74
N ARG A 132 -16.02 6.81 -0.68
CA ARG A 132 -16.11 8.06 0.10
C ARG A 132 -14.78 8.43 0.75
N LYS A 133 -14.07 7.44 1.29
CA LYS A 133 -12.76 7.63 1.91
C LYS A 133 -11.73 8.12 0.89
N LEU A 134 -11.73 7.55 -0.31
CA LEU A 134 -10.86 7.96 -1.42
C LEU A 134 -11.12 9.40 -1.84
N LEU A 135 -12.40 9.77 -2.08
CA LEU A 135 -12.76 11.12 -2.48
C LEU A 135 -12.37 12.17 -1.43
N ARG A 136 -12.62 11.88 -0.14
CA ARG A 136 -12.22 12.76 0.96
C ARG A 136 -10.70 12.91 1.07
N LYS A 137 -9.96 11.81 0.90
CA LYS A 137 -8.50 11.80 1.04
C LYS A 137 -7.78 12.50 -0.11
N HIS A 138 -8.33 12.40 -1.32
CA HIS A 138 -7.69 12.97 -2.52
C HIS A 138 -8.25 14.34 -2.91
N GLY A 139 -9.41 14.74 -2.36
CA GLY A 139 -10.01 16.06 -2.63
C GLY A 139 -10.49 16.26 -4.07
N ARG A 140 -10.37 15.24 -4.92
CA ARG A 140 -10.78 15.25 -6.34
C ARG A 140 -11.37 13.90 -6.73
N ALA A 141 -12.33 13.94 -7.66
CA ALA A 141 -12.78 12.74 -8.35
C ALA A 141 -11.71 12.28 -9.37
N PRO A 142 -11.55 10.96 -9.59
CA PRO A 142 -10.70 10.47 -10.66
C PRO A 142 -11.32 10.81 -12.02
N ARG A 143 -10.48 10.91 -13.05
CA ARG A 143 -10.95 11.00 -14.44
C ARG A 143 -11.64 9.72 -14.87
N VAL A 144 -11.08 8.57 -14.49
CA VAL A 144 -11.63 7.24 -14.84
C VAL A 144 -11.68 6.36 -13.59
N LEU A 145 -12.83 5.74 -13.36
CA LEU A 145 -13.01 4.72 -12.33
C LEU A 145 -13.21 3.36 -12.99
N ILE A 146 -12.23 2.48 -12.83
CA ILE A 146 -12.28 1.11 -13.36
C ILE A 146 -12.62 0.21 -12.19
N THR A 147 -13.71 -0.55 -12.32
CA THR A 147 -14.09 -1.57 -11.33
C THR A 147 -14.25 -2.91 -12.01
N ASP A 148 -14.07 -4.00 -11.27
CA ASP A 148 -14.57 -5.29 -11.75
C ASP A 148 -16.10 -5.24 -11.91
N LYS A 149 -16.67 -6.14 -12.71
CA LYS A 149 -18.11 -6.22 -13.08
C LYS A 149 -19.07 -6.47 -11.91
N LEU A 150 -18.64 -6.27 -10.66
CA LEU A 150 -19.48 -6.47 -9.49
C LEU A 150 -20.56 -5.39 -9.38
N GLY A 151 -21.81 -5.84 -9.23
CA GLY A 151 -22.97 -4.96 -9.03
C GLY A 151 -22.86 -4.00 -7.83
N SER A 152 -22.06 -4.33 -6.81
CA SER A 152 -21.85 -3.49 -5.62
C SER A 152 -21.23 -2.12 -5.95
N TYR A 153 -20.30 -2.03 -6.91
CA TYR A 153 -19.77 -0.73 -7.34
C TYR A 153 -20.77 0.06 -8.18
N ALA A 154 -21.45 -0.60 -9.12
CA ALA A 154 -22.48 0.05 -9.92
C ALA A 154 -23.63 0.59 -9.05
N ALA A 155 -23.97 -0.12 -7.98
CA ALA A 155 -24.94 0.32 -7.00
C ALA A 155 -24.41 1.49 -6.14
N ALA A 156 -23.16 1.42 -5.67
CA ALA A 156 -22.53 2.51 -4.92
C ALA A 156 -22.39 3.79 -5.76
N ASN A 157 -22.03 3.68 -7.04
CA ASN A 157 -21.84 4.80 -7.95
C ASN A 157 -23.15 5.59 -8.16
N ARG A 158 -24.27 4.86 -8.41
CA ARG A 158 -25.61 5.45 -8.50
C ARG A 158 -26.02 6.23 -7.25
N GLU A 159 -25.63 5.75 -6.07
CA GLU A 159 -25.95 6.41 -4.79
C GLU A 159 -25.12 7.66 -4.49
N MET A 160 -23.97 7.79 -5.12
CA MET A 160 -23.05 8.90 -4.88
C MET A 160 -23.13 9.97 -5.97
N GLY A 161 -23.92 9.75 -7.03
CA GLY A 161 -24.10 10.71 -8.12
C GLY A 161 -22.79 11.03 -8.86
N LEU A 162 -21.82 10.12 -8.84
CA LEU A 162 -20.52 10.37 -9.47
C LEU A 162 -20.65 10.24 -10.99
N ASN A 163 -20.50 11.36 -11.69
CA ASN A 163 -20.46 11.42 -13.15
C ASN A 163 -19.05 11.09 -13.67
N VAL A 164 -18.48 9.98 -13.19
CA VAL A 164 -17.15 9.50 -13.59
C VAL A 164 -17.34 8.41 -14.63
N GLU A 165 -16.50 8.44 -15.68
CA GLU A 165 -16.51 7.40 -16.71
C GLU A 165 -16.22 6.03 -16.06
N HIS A 166 -17.29 5.24 -15.91
CA HIS A 166 -17.24 3.92 -15.26
C HIS A 166 -17.03 2.86 -16.34
N ARG A 167 -15.80 2.34 -16.43
CA ARG A 167 -15.49 1.25 -17.36
C ARG A 167 -15.42 -0.06 -16.59
N GLN A 168 -16.27 -1.01 -16.97
CA GLN A 168 -16.28 -2.36 -16.46
C GLN A 168 -15.46 -3.26 -17.40
N HIS A 169 -14.29 -3.75 -16.97
CA HIS A 169 -13.43 -4.58 -17.82
C HIS A 169 -12.96 -5.83 -17.07
N LYS A 170 -13.27 -7.01 -17.62
CA LYS A 170 -12.80 -8.30 -17.09
C LYS A 170 -11.40 -8.54 -17.65
N GLY A 171 -10.38 -8.69 -16.79
CA GLY A 171 -9.13 -9.35 -17.21
C GLY A 171 -7.79 -8.65 -17.02
N LEU A 172 -7.65 -7.59 -16.20
CA LEU A 172 -6.33 -7.02 -15.88
C LEU A 172 -5.85 -7.30 -14.43
N ASN A 173 -6.60 -8.05 -13.63
CA ASN A 173 -6.33 -8.23 -12.20
C ASN A 173 -5.51 -9.49 -11.86
N ASN A 174 -4.55 -9.89 -12.71
CA ASN A 174 -3.51 -10.83 -12.28
C ASN A 174 -2.23 -10.06 -11.93
N SER A 175 -2.29 -9.29 -10.83
CA SER A 175 -1.08 -8.77 -10.19
C SER A 175 -0.78 -9.61 -8.94
N PRO A 176 0.43 -10.19 -8.82
CA PRO A 176 0.81 -11.07 -7.71
C PRO A 176 1.13 -10.24 -6.47
N PHE A 177 0.18 -9.48 -5.96
CA PHE A 177 0.34 -8.82 -4.66
C PHE A 177 -0.55 -9.54 -3.66
N LYS A 178 -0.04 -10.68 -3.20
CA LYS A 178 -0.52 -11.31 -1.97
C LYS A 178 -0.41 -10.29 -0.85
N VAL A 179 -1.58 -10.05 -0.28
CA VAL A 179 -1.86 -9.39 0.98
C VAL A 179 -0.96 -9.98 2.06
N PHE A 180 -0.15 -9.16 2.70
CA PHE A 180 0.33 -9.43 4.05
C PHE A 180 -0.23 -8.32 4.92
N ALA A 181 -1.21 -8.70 5.74
CA ALA A 181 -1.57 -8.01 6.97
C ALA A 181 -0.45 -8.23 8.01
#